data_AF-D4XG31-F1
#
_entry.id   AF-D4XG31-F1
#
_cell.length_a   1.000
_cell.length_b   1.000
_cell.length_c   1.000
_cell.angle_alpha   90.00
_cell.angle_beta   90.00
_cell.angle_gamma   90.00
#
_symmetry.space_group_name_H-M   'P 1'
#
loop_
_entity.id
_entity.type
_entity.pdbx_description
1 polymer ?
#
loop_
_entity_poly.entity_id
_entity_poly.type
_entity_poly.pdbx_seq_one_letter_code
_entity_poly.pdbx_strand_id
1 'polypeptide(L)' 'MAALRSMARSGLGVGLLPHYLCANMLASGELVRILPGWQAAPSRIYAIMPARRGEPLALRRFLEVAASELPALLA' A
#
# COMPACT_ATOMS: atom_id res chain seq x y z
N MET A 1 5.16 -8.48 -0.47
CA MET A 1 5.81 -7.73 0.63
C MET A 1 5.67 -8.38 2.02
N ALA A 2 4.99 -9.52 2.17
CA ALA A 2 4.84 -10.18 3.48
C ALA A 2 6.19 -10.64 4.09
N ALA A 3 7.10 -11.18 3.27
CA ALA A 3 8.42 -11.62 3.71
C ALA A 3 9.28 -10.47 4.26
N LEU A 4 9.41 -9.36 3.51
CA LEU A 4 10.19 -8.18 3.93
C LEU A 4 9.67 -7.59 5.25
N ARG A 5 8.35 -7.51 5.42
CA ARG A 5 7.75 -7.06 6.69
C ARG A 5 8.09 -8.00 7.84
N SER A 6 8.01 -9.31 7.61
CA SER A 6 8.38 -10.32 8.62
C SER A 6 9.85 -10.20 9.03
N MET A 7 10.75 -10.00 8.06
CA MET A 7 12.18 -9.81 8.33
C MET A 7 12.46 -8.54 9.15
N ALA A 8 11.83 -7.42 8.78
CA ALA A 8 11.97 -6.16 9.54
C ALA A 8 11.48 -6.33 10.98
N ARG A 9 10.33 -7.01 11.18
CA ARG A 9 9.79 -7.33 12.50
C ARG A 9 10.73 -8.21 13.33
N SER A 10 11.38 -9.18 12.68
CA SER A 10 12.33 -10.09 13.33
C SER A 10 13.71 -9.45 13.56
N GLY A 11 13.87 -8.15 13.33
CA GLY A 11 15.14 -7.44 13.57
C GLY A 11 16.26 -7.80 12.59
N LEU A 12 15.93 -8.35 11.42
CA LEU A 12 16.92 -8.76 10.40
C LEU A 12 17.44 -7.59 9.55
N GLY A 13 16.97 -6.36 9.81
CA GLY A 13 17.44 -5.15 9.14
C GLY A 13 16.36 -4.10 8.95
N VAL A 14 16.62 -3.17 8.03
CA VAL A 14 15.74 -2.04 7.66
C VAL A 14 15.00 -2.36 6.37
N GLY A 15 13.70 -2.05 6.30
CA GLY A 15 12.88 -2.24 5.11
C GLY A 15 12.17 -0.95 4.67
N LEU A 16 12.13 -0.71 3.35
CA LEU A 16 11.26 0.29 2.76
C LEU A 16 9.89 -0.36 2.47
N LEU A 17 8.91 -0.05 3.32
CA LEU A 17 7.59 -0.68 3.29
C LEU A 17 6.48 0.39 3.27
N PRO A 18 5.35 0.14 2.57
CA PRO A 18 4.19 1.02 2.64
C PRO A 18 3.64 1.15 4.07
N HIS A 19 3.23 2.36 4.44
CA HIS A 19 2.76 2.66 5.79
C HIS A 19 1.58 1.79 6.23
N TYR A 20 0.57 1.63 5.37
CA TYR A 20 -0.62 0.82 5.64
C TYR A 20 -0.32 -0.66 5.98
N LEU A 21 0.82 -1.20 5.57
CA LEU A 21 1.24 -2.57 5.93
C LEU A 21 1.86 -2.68 7.32
N CYS A 22 2.30 -1.55 7.87
CA CYS A 22 3.10 -1.44 9.09
C CYS A 22 2.41 -0.66 10.21
N ALA A 23 1.27 -0.01 9.96
CA ALA A 23 0.58 0.88 10.91
C ALA A 23 0.43 0.25 12.31
N ASN A 24 -0.10 -0.97 12.40
CA ASN A 24 -0.29 -1.67 13.68
C ASN A 24 1.05 -1.96 14.40
N MET A 25 2.08 -2.29 13.64
CA MET A 25 3.40 -2.65 14.18
C MET A 25 4.19 -1.41 14.61
N LEU A 26 3.97 -0.28 13.95
CA LEU A 26 4.47 1.02 14.37
C LEU A 26 3.77 1.48 15.66
N ALA A 27 2.44 1.26 15.75
CA ALA A 27 1.67 1.59 16.95
C ALA A 27 2.04 0.72 18.16
N SER A 28 2.33 -0.58 17.95
CA SER A 28 2.77 -1.49 19.01
C SER A 28 4.24 -1.32 19.42
N GLY A 29 5.03 -0.58 18.63
CA GLY A 29 6.47 -0.44 18.83
C GLY A 29 7.31 -1.62 18.31
N GLU A 30 6.70 -2.62 17.66
CA GLU A 30 7.41 -3.72 16.98
C GLU A 30 8.23 -3.23 15.78
N LEU A 31 7.84 -2.10 15.18
CA LEU A 31 8.62 -1.38 14.18
C LEU A 31 8.79 0.06 14.63
N VAL A 32 9.87 0.69 14.19
CA VAL A 32 10.13 2.11 14.39
C VAL A 32 10.41 2.79 13.06
N ARG A 33 9.88 4.01 12.88
CA ARG A 33 10.24 4.84 11.72
C ARG A 33 11.65 5.37 11.93
N ILE A 34 12.53 5.04 11.00
CA ILE A 34 13.87 5.63 10.92
C ILE A 34 13.88 6.74 9.86
N LEU A 35 14.86 7.64 9.94
CA LEU A 35 15.06 8.74 8.99
C LEU A 35 13.79 9.61 8.78
N PRO A 36 13.28 10.30 9.83
CA PRO A 36 12.01 11.01 9.75
C PRO A 36 11.98 12.17 8.73
N GLY A 37 13.15 12.70 8.35
CA GLY A 37 13.28 13.73 7.30
C GLY A 37 13.34 13.18 5.87
N TRP A 38 13.30 11.87 5.71
CA TRP A 38 13.35 11.21 4.40
C TRP A 38 12.01 10.57 4.06
N GLN A 39 11.65 10.63 2.77
CA GLN A 39 10.48 10.01 2.19
C GLN A 39 10.85 9.36 0.85
N ALA A 40 10.32 8.16 0.63
CA ALA A 40 10.44 7.52 -0.67
C ALA A 40 9.62 8.26 -1.73
N ALA A 41 9.95 8.05 -3.00
CA ALA A 41 9.13 8.54 -4.09
C ALA A 41 7.69 8.00 -3.97
N PRO A 42 6.65 8.82 -4.25
CA PRO A 42 5.27 8.38 -4.21
C PRO A 42 5.05 7.15 -5.11
N SER A 43 4.40 6.13 -4.57
CA SER A 43 4.00 4.96 -5.34
C SER A 43 2.69 5.23 -6.07
N ARG A 44 2.58 4.77 -7.32
CA ARG A 44 1.34 4.86 -8.11
C ARG A 44 0.64 3.52 -8.15
N ILE A 45 -0.68 3.54 -7.99
CA ILE A 45 -1.55 2.37 -8.09
C ILE A 45 -2.28 2.46 -9.42
N TYR A 46 -2.30 1.36 -10.16
CA TYR A 46 -2.93 1.27 -11.48
C TYR A 46 -3.96 0.16 -11.48
N ALA A 47 -5.15 0.45 -11.99
CA ALA A 47 -6.10 -0.57 -12.42
C ALA A 47 -5.78 -0.94 -13.88
N ILE A 48 -5.38 -2.19 -14.11
CA ILE A 48 -5.02 -2.68 -15.45
C ILE A 48 -6.13 -3.60 -15.93
N MET A 49 -6.75 -3.24 -17.06
CA MET A 49 -7.84 -4.00 -17.65
C MET A 49 -7.51 -4.37 -19.11
N PRO A 50 -7.93 -5.55 -19.60
CA PRO A 50 -7.79 -5.88 -21.01
C PRO A 50 -8.60 -4.92 -21.87
N ALA A 51 -8.06 -4.52 -23.02
CA ALA A 51 -8.81 -3.73 -24.00
C ALA A 51 -9.94 -4.61 -24.58
N ARG A 52 -11.18 -4.37 -24.13
CA ARG A 52 -12.39 -5.06 -24.60
C ARG A 52 -13.38 -4.02 -25.13
N ARG A 53 -14.14 -4.36 -26.18
CA ARG A 53 -15.27 -3.52 -26.62
C ARG A 53 -16.42 -3.68 -25.62
N GLY A 54 -16.83 -2.56 -25.02
CA GLY A 54 -17.87 -2.51 -23.99
C GLY A 54 -17.31 -2.78 -22.61
N GLU A 55 -17.21 -1.74 -21.78
CA GLU A 55 -16.91 -1.89 -20.37
C GLU A 55 -18.20 -2.30 -19.63
N PRO A 56 -18.23 -3.46 -18.93
CA PRO A 56 -19.39 -3.82 -18.14
C PRO A 56 -19.69 -2.73 -17.10
N LEU A 57 -20.95 -2.33 -16.95
CA LEU A 57 -21.35 -1.30 -15.97
C LEU A 57 -20.87 -1.63 -14.55
N ALA A 58 -20.87 -2.92 -14.18
CA ALA A 58 -20.35 -3.38 -12.89
C ALA A 58 -18.85 -3.08 -12.70
N LEU A 59 -18.03 -3.23 -13.75
CA LEU A 59 -16.60 -2.92 -13.69
C LEU A 59 -16.40 -1.41 -13.53
N ARG A 60 -17.10 -0.60 -14.33
CA ARG A 60 -17.03 0.85 -14.23
C ARG A 60 -17.42 1.34 -12.82
N ARG A 61 -18.52 0.83 -12.28
CA ARG A 61 -18.97 1.17 -10.91
C ARG A 61 -17.96 0.73 -9.85
N PHE A 62 -17.37 -0.45 -10.00
CA PHE A 62 -16.29 -0.89 -9.12
C PHE A 62 -15.09 0.06 -9.19
N LEU A 63 -14.65 0.46 -10.39
CA LEU A 63 -13.52 1.38 -10.55
C LEU A 63 -13.82 2.77 -9.96
N GLU A 64 -15.04 3.28 -10.12
CA GLU A 64 -15.47 4.55 -9.52
C GLU A 64 -15.36 4.50 -7.99
N VAL A 65 -15.87 3.44 -7.35
CA VAL A 65 -15.79 3.24 -5.89
C VAL A 65 -14.35 2.98 -5.44
N ALA A 66 -13.62 2.12 -6.16
CA ALA A 66 -12.24 1.83 -5.83
C ALA A 66 -11.37 3.09 -5.91
N ALA A 67 -11.58 3.94 -6.90
CA ALA A 67 -10.85 5.20 -7.05
C ALA A 67 -11.17 6.20 -5.92
N SER A 68 -12.39 6.21 -5.37
CA SER A 68 -12.75 7.08 -4.25
C SER A 68 -12.26 6.55 -2.90
N GLU A 69 -12.36 5.24 -2.67
CA GLU A 69 -12.11 4.64 -1.35
C GLU A 69 -10.65 4.21 -1.13
N LEU A 70 -9.95 3.72 -2.18
CA LEU A 70 -8.59 3.20 -2.03
C LEU A 70 -7.58 4.24 -1.50
N PRO A 71 -7.60 5.52 -1.90
CA PRO A 71 -6.67 6.51 -1.35
C PRO A 71 -6.75 6.64 0.16
N ALA A 72 -7.96 6.62 0.73
CA ALA A 72 -8.16 6.71 2.17
C ALA A 72 -7.74 5.43 2.91
N LEU A 73 -7.97 4.26 2.30
CA LEU A 73 -7.60 2.97 2.87
C LEU A 73 -6.08 2.69 2.86
N LEU A 74 -5.34 3.37 1.98
CA LEU A 74 -3.90 3.12 1.75
C LEU A 74 -3.00 4.27 2.24
N ALA A 75 -3.58 5.33 2.80
CA ALA A 75 -2.86 6.41 3.48
C ALA A 75 -2.18 5.89 4.76
#